data_AF-A0A315YYZ8-F1
#
_entry.id   AF-A0A315YYZ8-F1
#
_cell.length_a   1.000
_cell.length_b   1.000
_cell.length_c   1.000
_cell.angle_alpha   90.00
_cell.angle_beta   90.00
_cell.angle_gamma   90.00
#
_symmetry.space_group_name_H-M   'P 1'
#
loop_
_entity.id
_entity.type
_entity.pdbx_description
1 polymer ?
#
loop_
_entity_poly.entity_id
_entity_poly.type
_entity_poly.pdbx_seq_one_letter_code
_entity_poly.pdbx_strand_id
1 'polypeptide(L)'
;MKNFLKTLSSSLILLSFTMLFSCEPSPRKVNVKIDNEFVKNNKVILDDSIRIPFYKTDNEFANMVLMSGEHHVSVNDGPKMPFTVGIDGGILNVSRRDFVIYSIKYEMGNPNPLAGLLGNNVDIPEELAAQLNSTVVEYEVPLLVDGYVVYNKTLAESQEDLKKVLKTKSKSKFDTHLVFVPAAELFIHKTWDFDIHETAPEQVEMRVEEGQRYAKTYRSSIMEATTFPLYAMFSGEYNVEKITDEELASTIGNW
;
A
#
# COMPACT_ATOMS: atom_id res chain seq x y z
N MET A 1 -59.49 8.95 -7.16
CA MET A 1 -58.28 8.12 -7.35
C MET A 1 -57.17 8.80 -8.17
N LYS A 2 -57.44 9.50 -9.29
CA LYS A 2 -56.39 10.14 -10.12
C LYS A 2 -55.58 11.26 -9.45
N ASN A 3 -56.12 11.92 -8.42
CA ASN A 3 -55.40 13.00 -7.71
C ASN A 3 -54.48 12.50 -6.57
N PHE A 4 -54.62 11.24 -6.15
CA PHE A 4 -53.81 10.69 -5.05
C PHE A 4 -52.45 10.17 -5.54
N LEU A 5 -52.36 9.74 -6.81
CA LEU A 5 -51.10 9.32 -7.42
C LEU A 5 -50.14 10.48 -7.77
N LYS A 6 -50.66 11.70 -8.00
CA LYS A 6 -49.81 12.87 -8.30
C LYS A 6 -49.05 13.39 -7.08
N THR A 7 -49.65 13.35 -5.88
CA THR A 7 -48.99 13.81 -4.66
C THR A 7 -47.93 12.82 -4.16
N LEU A 8 -48.17 11.51 -4.29
CA LEU A 8 -47.18 10.48 -3.95
C LEU A 8 -45.92 10.55 -4.85
N SER A 9 -46.09 10.91 -6.13
CA SER A 9 -44.98 11.12 -7.07
C SER A 9 -44.11 12.32 -6.70
N SER A 10 -44.69 13.43 -6.27
CA SER A 10 -43.93 14.65 -5.95
C SER A 10 -43.20 14.54 -4.61
N SER A 11 -43.76 13.83 -3.63
CA SER A 11 -43.12 13.62 -2.32
C SER A 11 -41.95 12.63 -2.39
N LEU A 12 -42.00 11.62 -3.27
CA LEU A 12 -40.90 10.66 -3.43
C LEU A 12 -39.67 11.29 -4.11
N ILE A 13 -39.87 12.20 -5.07
CA ILE A 13 -38.79 12.92 -5.77
C ILE A 13 -38.06 13.89 -4.82
N LEU A 14 -38.78 14.47 -3.85
CA LEU A 14 -38.18 15.39 -2.86
C LEU A 14 -37.38 14.64 -1.77
N LEU A 15 -37.77 13.40 -1.43
CA LEU A 15 -37.02 12.56 -0.49
C LEU A 15 -35.72 12.03 -1.10
N SER A 16 -35.71 11.72 -2.41
CA SER A 16 -34.50 11.30 -3.12
C SER A 16 -33.46 12.41 -3.30
N PHE A 17 -33.87 13.68 -3.30
CA PHE A 17 -32.96 14.82 -3.48
C PHE A 17 -32.19 15.20 -2.21
N THR A 18 -32.70 14.84 -1.02
CA THR A 18 -32.04 15.18 0.27
C THR A 18 -30.99 14.17 0.72
N MET A 19 -30.95 12.97 0.12
CA MET A 19 -29.89 11.98 0.37
C MET A 19 -28.64 12.17 -0.51
N LEU A 20 -28.63 13.16 -1.42
CA LEU A 20 -27.47 13.50 -2.25
C LEU A 20 -26.59 14.62 -1.67
N PHE A 21 -26.92 15.15 -0.49
CA PHE A 21 -25.97 15.91 0.31
C PHE A 21 -24.98 14.92 0.92
N SER A 22 -24.06 14.49 0.06
CA SER A 22 -22.81 13.81 0.33
C SER A 22 -22.30 14.23 1.70
N CYS A 23 -22.15 13.26 2.61
CA CYS A 23 -21.28 13.41 3.77
C CYS A 23 -19.85 13.56 3.25
N GLU A 24 -19.49 14.73 2.73
CA GLU A 24 -18.08 15.08 2.64
C GLU A 24 -17.56 15.10 4.08
N PRO A 25 -16.57 14.25 4.41
CA PRO A 25 -16.00 14.24 5.74
C PRO A 25 -15.51 15.65 6.04
N SER A 26 -15.97 16.19 7.18
CA SER A 26 -15.60 17.54 7.59
C SER A 26 -14.07 17.68 7.56
N PRO A 27 -13.53 18.79 7.04
CA PRO A 27 -12.09 19.00 6.97
C PRO A 27 -11.42 18.69 8.31
N ARG A 28 -10.46 17.77 8.30
CA ARG A 28 -9.75 17.32 9.50
C ARG A 28 -8.29 17.71 9.41
N LYS A 29 -7.69 18.09 10.54
CA LYS A 29 -6.24 18.23 10.64
C LYS A 29 -5.58 16.85 10.61
N VAL A 30 -4.66 16.65 9.68
CA VAL A 30 -3.96 15.39 9.46
C VAL A 30 -2.45 15.62 9.39
N ASN A 31 -1.67 14.58 9.66
CA ASN A 31 -0.22 14.63 9.56
C ASN A 31 0.21 14.33 8.12
N VAL A 32 1.03 15.20 7.55
CA VAL A 32 1.65 15.03 6.24
C VAL A 32 3.16 15.06 6.41
N LYS A 33 3.84 14.10 5.78
CA LYS A 33 5.31 14.05 5.76
C LYS A 33 5.87 14.79 4.56
N ILE A 34 7.03 15.39 4.72
CA ILE A 34 7.75 16.07 3.64
C ILE A 34 9.26 15.86 3.81
N ASP A 35 9.97 15.69 2.69
CA ASP A 35 11.42 15.56 2.66
C ASP A 35 12.10 16.81 3.23
N ASN A 36 12.71 16.65 4.39
CA ASN A 36 13.27 17.73 5.19
C ASN A 36 14.57 18.27 4.58
N GLU A 37 15.41 17.42 3.99
CA GLU A 37 16.64 17.85 3.31
C GLU A 37 16.30 18.59 2.01
N PHE A 38 15.22 18.22 1.32
CA PHE A 38 14.73 18.98 0.19
C PHE A 38 14.27 20.38 0.59
N VAL A 39 13.47 20.51 1.66
CA VAL A 39 12.97 21.81 2.16
C VAL A 39 14.09 22.71 2.69
N LYS A 40 15.18 22.14 3.21
CA LYS A 40 16.38 22.89 3.61
C LYS A 40 17.01 23.66 2.46
N ASN A 41 17.06 23.02 1.29
CA ASN A 41 17.76 23.53 0.10
C ASN A 41 16.82 24.27 -0.87
N ASN A 42 15.50 24.22 -0.65
CA ASN A 42 14.51 24.78 -1.56
C ASN A 42 13.47 25.62 -0.83
N LYS A 43 12.92 26.62 -1.53
CA LYS A 43 11.77 27.39 -1.04
C LYS A 43 10.49 26.64 -1.42
N VAL A 44 9.83 26.01 -0.46
CA VAL A 44 8.53 25.36 -0.67
C VAL A 44 7.42 26.23 -0.10
N ILE A 45 6.47 26.65 -0.94
CA ILE A 45 5.31 27.45 -0.56
C ILE A 45 4.06 26.60 -0.73
N LEU A 46 3.26 26.51 0.33
CA LEU A 46 1.96 25.88 0.37
C LEU A 46 0.86 26.96 0.40
N ASP A 47 -0.21 26.74 -0.35
CA ASP A 47 -1.41 27.57 -0.36
C ASP A 47 -1.10 29.08 -0.45
N ASP A 48 -0.22 29.44 -1.39
CA ASP A 48 0.25 30.79 -1.72
C ASP A 48 0.99 31.59 -0.65
N SER A 49 0.94 31.15 0.61
CA SER A 49 1.29 32.01 1.74
C SER A 49 2.17 31.31 2.77
N ILE A 50 2.09 29.98 2.85
CA ILE A 50 2.75 29.23 3.92
C ILE A 50 4.08 28.70 3.39
N ARG A 51 5.17 29.37 3.76
CA ARG A 51 6.51 28.82 3.54
C ARG A 51 6.74 27.66 4.52
N ILE A 52 6.99 26.47 3.99
CA ILE A 52 7.35 25.31 4.82
C ILE A 52 8.77 25.52 5.36
N PRO A 53 8.98 25.52 6.69
CA PRO A 53 10.31 25.69 7.27
C PRO A 53 11.10 24.39 7.19
N PHE A 54 12.42 24.51 7.15
CA PHE A 54 13.31 23.40 7.47
C PHE A 54 13.21 23.08 8.97
N TYR A 55 13.09 21.79 9.30
CA TYR A 55 13.05 21.32 10.68
C TYR A 55 14.41 20.77 11.07
N LYS A 56 15.00 21.25 12.16
CA LYS A 56 16.25 20.66 12.70
C LYS A 56 15.92 19.34 13.41
N THR A 57 15.79 18.27 12.65
CA THR A 57 15.52 16.90 13.12
C THR A 57 16.45 15.92 12.41
N ASP A 58 16.77 14.82 13.08
CA ASP A 58 17.53 13.72 12.50
C ASP A 58 16.71 12.86 11.53
N ASN A 59 15.39 13.09 11.48
CA ASN A 59 14.51 12.41 10.54
C ASN A 59 14.61 13.03 9.15
N GLU A 60 14.74 12.17 8.14
CA GLU A 60 14.74 12.57 6.74
C GLU A 60 13.40 13.20 6.33
N PHE A 61 12.29 12.69 6.87
CA PHE A 61 10.96 13.24 6.65
C PHE A 61 10.46 14.01 7.87
N ALA A 62 10.14 15.28 7.68
CA ALA A 62 9.52 16.12 8.69
C ALA A 62 7.99 16.00 8.67
N ASN A 63 7.37 16.12 9.83
CA ASN A 63 5.90 16.14 9.96
C ASN A 63 5.37 17.58 9.88
N MET A 64 4.32 17.78 9.11
CA MET A 64 3.51 18.99 9.10
C MET A 64 2.03 18.67 9.27
N VAL A 65 1.25 19.63 9.77
CA VAL A 65 -0.19 19.44 9.96
C VAL A 65 -0.96 20.24 8.92
N LEU A 66 -1.67 19.55 8.04
CA LEU A 66 -2.53 20.15 7.02
C LEU A 66 -4.00 19.82 7.29
N MET A 67 -4.89 20.60 6.69
CA MET A 67 -6.29 20.18 6.59
C MET A 67 -6.41 19.10 5.51
N SER A 68 -7.38 18.19 5.61
CA SER A 68 -7.79 17.36 4.48
C SER A 68 -8.54 18.21 3.46
N GLY A 69 -8.33 17.95 2.17
CA GLY A 69 -8.96 18.70 1.07
C GLY A 69 -7.98 19.07 -0.04
N GLU A 70 -8.39 20.00 -0.89
CA GLU A 70 -7.58 20.50 -2.01
C GLU A 70 -6.53 21.52 -1.54
N HIS A 71 -5.30 21.34 -2.01
CA HIS A 71 -4.16 22.20 -1.72
C HIS A 71 -3.35 22.45 -3.00
N HIS A 72 -2.40 23.39 -2.90
CA HIS A 72 -1.39 23.53 -3.93
C HIS A 72 -0.02 23.86 -3.34
N VAL A 73 1.03 23.39 -4.01
CA VAL A 73 2.41 23.65 -3.62
C VAL A 73 3.19 24.24 -4.79
N SER A 74 4.10 25.16 -4.51
CA SER A 74 5.12 25.62 -5.45
C SER A 74 6.51 25.47 -4.84
N VAL A 75 7.49 25.21 -5.70
CA VAL A 75 8.90 25.05 -5.33
C VAL A 75 9.71 26.10 -6.08
N ASN A 76 10.53 26.85 -5.35
CA ASN A 76 11.42 27.90 -5.87
C ASN A 76 10.71 28.90 -6.79
N ASP A 77 9.51 29.34 -6.39
CA ASP A 77 8.66 30.27 -7.16
C ASP A 77 8.25 29.73 -8.56
N GLY A 78 8.31 28.41 -8.74
CA GLY A 78 7.85 27.71 -9.94
C GLY A 78 6.32 27.56 -10.02
N PRO A 79 5.83 26.78 -11.00
CA PRO A 79 4.41 26.55 -11.20
C PRO A 79 3.73 25.96 -9.96
N LYS A 80 2.47 26.35 -9.74
CA LYS A 80 1.62 25.74 -8.71
C LYS A 80 1.21 24.34 -9.14
N MET A 81 1.40 23.37 -8.26
CA MET A 81 1.03 21.99 -8.47
C MET A 81 -0.11 21.66 -7.49
N PRO A 82 -1.33 21.35 -7.99
CA PRO A 82 -2.45 20.98 -7.14
C PRO A 82 -2.24 19.56 -6.58
N PHE A 83 -2.77 19.31 -5.38
CA PHE A 83 -2.84 17.98 -4.79
C PHE A 83 -3.95 17.92 -3.74
N THR A 84 -4.45 16.72 -3.46
CA THR A 84 -5.53 16.49 -2.49
C THR A 84 -4.97 15.76 -1.27
N VAL A 85 -5.25 16.26 -0.07
CA VAL A 85 -4.88 15.61 1.20
C VAL A 85 -6.07 14.78 1.70
N GLY A 86 -5.86 13.47 1.83
CA GLY A 86 -6.86 12.56 2.39
C GLY A 86 -7.03 12.68 3.91
N ILE A 87 -8.03 11.98 4.47
CA ILE A 87 -8.35 12.02 5.90
C ILE A 87 -7.30 11.34 6.80
N ASP A 88 -6.43 10.51 6.22
CA ASP A 88 -5.37 9.79 6.93
C ASP A 88 -3.99 10.44 6.73
N GLY A 89 -3.93 11.54 5.97
CA GLY A 89 -2.67 12.21 5.63
C GLY A 89 -1.89 11.47 4.54
N GLY A 90 -0.56 11.56 4.59
CA GLY A 90 0.31 10.99 3.56
C GLY A 90 1.68 11.64 3.48
N ILE A 91 2.32 11.53 2.32
CA ILE A 91 3.62 12.15 2.02
C ILE A 91 3.43 13.17 0.88
N LEU A 92 3.88 14.39 1.10
CA LEU A 92 4.03 15.41 0.06
C LEU A 92 5.42 15.24 -0.60
N ASN A 93 5.45 14.56 -1.74
CA ASN A 93 6.63 14.14 -2.48
C ASN A 93 7.18 15.25 -3.41
N VAL A 94 7.50 16.41 -2.83
CA VAL A 94 8.09 17.54 -3.58
C VAL A 94 9.50 17.24 -4.12
N SER A 95 10.22 16.30 -3.51
CA SER A 95 11.55 15.86 -3.94
C SER A 95 11.53 14.84 -5.07
N ARG A 96 10.35 14.37 -5.50
CA ARG A 96 10.18 13.45 -6.63
C ARG A 96 10.97 12.16 -6.45
N ARG A 97 10.79 11.51 -5.29
CA ARG A 97 11.37 10.19 -4.99
C ARG A 97 10.38 9.07 -5.30
N ASP A 98 10.89 7.93 -5.72
CA ASP A 98 10.10 6.70 -5.87
C ASP A 98 9.96 5.99 -4.50
N PHE A 99 8.80 5.42 -4.22
CA PHE A 99 8.53 4.66 -3.01
C PHE A 99 8.01 3.26 -3.31
N VAL A 100 8.14 2.38 -2.32
CA VAL A 100 7.56 1.05 -2.34
C VAL A 100 6.75 0.88 -1.07
N ILE A 101 5.49 0.47 -1.23
CA ILE A 101 4.64 0.00 -0.15
C ILE A 101 4.67 -1.52 -0.20
N TYR A 102 5.06 -2.15 0.90
CA TYR A 102 5.22 -3.60 0.99
C TYR A 102 4.50 -4.12 2.22
N SER A 103 4.13 -5.40 2.19
CA SER A 103 3.43 -6.05 3.29
C SER A 103 4.40 -6.82 4.18
N ILE A 104 4.13 -6.78 5.47
CA ILE A 104 4.81 -7.50 6.53
C ILE A 104 3.84 -8.56 7.03
N LYS A 105 4.26 -9.81 6.93
CA LYS A 105 3.47 -10.97 7.32
C LYS A 105 3.63 -11.25 8.80
N TYR A 106 2.51 -11.34 9.51
CA TYR A 106 2.44 -11.77 10.90
C TYR A 106 1.66 -13.07 10.98
N GLU A 107 2.25 -14.09 11.59
CA GLU A 107 1.62 -15.39 11.76
C GLU A 107 1.68 -15.86 13.20
N MET A 108 0.63 -16.53 13.65
CA MET A 108 0.59 -17.23 14.91
C MET A 108 0.18 -18.68 14.67
N GLY A 109 0.87 -19.60 15.35
CA GLY A 109 0.59 -21.03 15.30
C GLY A 109 1.13 -21.74 14.06
N ASN A 110 0.85 -23.03 13.94
CA ASN A 110 1.27 -23.85 12.81
C ASN A 110 0.13 -23.92 11.78
N PRO A 111 0.34 -23.56 10.50
CA PRO A 111 -0.66 -23.70 9.44
C PRO A 111 -0.96 -25.17 9.18
N ASN A 112 -1.84 -25.74 10.01
CA ASN A 112 -2.44 -27.04 9.76
C ASN A 112 -3.88 -26.81 9.24
N PRO A 113 -4.08 -26.86 7.91
CA PRO A 113 -5.34 -26.48 7.26
C PRO A 113 -6.51 -27.44 7.56
N LEU A 114 -6.24 -28.58 8.22
CA LEU A 114 -7.25 -29.56 8.63
C LEU A 114 -7.60 -29.49 10.13
N ALA A 115 -6.96 -28.61 10.90
CA ALA A 115 -7.23 -28.48 12.34
C ALA A 115 -8.70 -28.16 12.66
N GLY A 116 -9.38 -27.43 11.75
CA GLY A 116 -10.81 -27.12 11.86
C GLY A 116 -11.76 -28.27 11.47
N LEU A 117 -11.28 -29.28 10.73
CA LEU A 117 -12.11 -30.37 10.19
C LEU A 117 -11.92 -31.71 10.92
N LEU A 118 -10.73 -32.01 11.42
CA LEU A 118 -10.38 -33.34 11.96
C LEU A 118 -10.19 -33.36 13.48
N GLY A 119 -10.33 -32.21 14.14
CA GLY A 119 -10.01 -32.09 15.55
C GLY A 119 -8.49 -32.12 15.80
N ASN A 120 -8.11 -31.55 16.94
CA ASN A 120 -6.76 -31.10 17.27
C ASN A 120 -5.68 -32.19 17.47
N ASN A 121 -5.97 -33.47 17.20
CA ASN A 121 -5.11 -34.62 17.52
C ASN A 121 -4.86 -35.56 16.33
N VAL A 122 -5.13 -35.14 15.09
CA VAL A 122 -4.81 -35.96 13.92
C VAL A 122 -3.46 -35.54 13.37
N ASP A 123 -2.45 -36.40 13.56
CA ASP A 123 -1.18 -36.29 12.84
C ASP A 123 -1.46 -36.48 11.36
N ILE A 124 -1.35 -35.38 10.61
CA ILE A 124 -1.48 -35.40 9.16
C ILE A 124 -0.08 -35.68 8.59
N PRO A 125 0.06 -36.69 7.72
CA PRO A 125 1.32 -36.93 7.03
C PRO A 125 1.80 -35.66 6.33
N GLU A 126 3.08 -35.36 6.45
CA GLU A 126 3.72 -34.13 5.96
C GLU A 126 3.43 -33.86 4.47
N GLU A 127 3.37 -34.91 3.65
CA GLU A 127 3.00 -34.83 2.23
C GLU A 127 1.57 -34.33 1.98
N LEU A 128 0.61 -34.69 2.84
CA LEU A 128 -0.79 -34.27 2.71
C LEU A 128 -0.99 -32.84 3.25
N ALA A 129 -0.26 -32.45 4.30
CA ALA A 129 -0.24 -31.08 4.79
C ALA A 129 0.31 -30.10 3.73
N ALA A 130 1.37 -30.50 3.01
CA ALA A 130 1.90 -29.74 1.88
C ALA A 130 0.88 -29.58 0.73
N GLN A 131 0.07 -30.61 0.45
CA GLN A 131 -0.99 -30.54 -0.57
C GLN A 131 -2.15 -29.63 -0.15
N LEU A 132 -2.50 -29.56 1.13
CA LEU A 132 -3.64 -28.77 1.61
C LEU A 132 -3.28 -27.30 1.91
N ASN A 133 -2.03 -27.00 2.23
CA ASN A 133 -1.54 -25.62 2.29
C ASN A 133 -1.43 -24.96 0.90
N SER A 134 -1.59 -25.72 -0.18
CA SER A 134 -1.51 -25.21 -1.56
C SER A 134 -2.74 -24.42 -2.04
N THR A 135 -3.84 -24.38 -1.26
CA THR A 135 -5.15 -23.97 -1.81
C THR A 135 -5.36 -22.46 -1.85
N VAL A 136 -4.56 -21.65 -1.15
CA VAL A 136 -4.56 -20.18 -1.29
C VAL A 136 -3.13 -19.65 -1.21
N VAL A 137 -2.35 -19.89 -2.28
CA VAL A 137 -1.09 -19.17 -2.47
C VAL A 137 -1.44 -17.80 -3.03
N GLU A 138 -1.49 -16.80 -2.15
CA GLU A 138 -1.53 -15.39 -2.56
C GLU A 138 -0.17 -15.06 -3.18
N TYR A 139 -0.19 -14.77 -4.48
CA TYR A 139 1.03 -14.45 -5.22
C TYR A 139 1.21 -12.94 -5.21
N GLU A 140 2.29 -12.42 -4.66
CA GLU A 140 2.56 -10.97 -4.76
C GLU A 140 2.96 -10.63 -6.20
N VAL A 141 2.45 -9.50 -6.72
CA VAL A 141 2.88 -9.00 -8.03
C VAL A 141 4.38 -8.65 -7.95
N PRO A 142 5.20 -9.13 -8.91
CA PRO A 142 6.60 -8.73 -9.01
C PRO A 142 6.74 -7.22 -9.17
N LEU A 143 7.83 -6.68 -8.65
CA LEU A 143 8.14 -5.26 -8.70
C LEU A 143 9.40 -5.03 -9.52
N LEU A 144 9.39 -4.01 -10.38
CA LEU A 144 10.61 -3.47 -10.96
C LEU A 144 11.05 -2.24 -10.19
N VAL A 145 12.28 -2.23 -9.73
CA VAL A 145 12.85 -1.12 -8.98
C VAL A 145 14.35 -1.04 -9.21
N ASP A 146 14.82 0.14 -9.64
CA ASP A 146 16.25 0.44 -9.89
C ASP A 146 16.98 -0.60 -10.76
N GLY A 147 16.30 -1.12 -11.79
CA GLY A 147 16.87 -2.15 -12.67
C GLY A 147 16.95 -3.55 -12.06
N TYR A 148 16.30 -3.77 -10.92
CA TYR A 148 16.08 -5.09 -10.32
C TYR A 148 14.63 -5.50 -10.50
N VAL A 149 14.42 -6.81 -10.61
CA VAL A 149 13.12 -7.44 -10.38
C VAL A 149 13.12 -8.03 -8.98
N VAL A 150 12.09 -7.68 -8.22
CA VAL A 150 11.85 -8.19 -6.87
C VAL A 150 10.56 -8.98 -6.88
N TYR A 151 10.60 -10.21 -6.38
CA TYR A 151 9.44 -11.10 -6.39
C TYR A 151 9.54 -12.12 -5.27
N ASN A 152 8.39 -12.58 -4.75
CA ASN A 152 8.36 -13.52 -3.65
C ASN A 152 9.01 -14.86 -4.03
N LYS A 153 9.80 -15.46 -3.14
CA LYS A 153 10.45 -16.76 -3.38
C LYS A 153 9.48 -17.90 -3.65
N THR A 154 8.25 -17.81 -3.13
CA THR A 154 7.22 -18.82 -3.40
C THR A 154 6.57 -18.66 -4.78
N LEU A 155 6.81 -17.53 -5.46
CA LEU A 155 6.25 -17.26 -6.77
C LEU A 155 7.03 -17.97 -7.88
N ALA A 156 8.37 -17.90 -7.83
CA ALA A 156 9.27 -18.46 -8.82
C ALA A 156 10.70 -18.61 -8.25
N GLU A 157 11.50 -19.46 -8.87
CA GLU A 157 12.92 -19.67 -8.49
C GLU A 157 13.92 -18.89 -9.36
N SER A 158 13.47 -18.35 -10.50
CA SER A 158 14.29 -17.58 -11.45
C SER A 158 13.44 -16.66 -12.32
N GLN A 159 14.07 -15.69 -13.01
CA GLN A 159 13.38 -14.85 -14.01
C GLN A 159 12.66 -15.64 -15.12
N GLU A 160 13.25 -16.75 -15.60
CA GLU A 160 12.62 -17.61 -16.62
C GLU A 160 11.35 -18.30 -16.09
N ASP A 161 11.39 -18.73 -14.83
CA ASP A 161 10.23 -19.32 -14.17
C ASP A 161 9.16 -18.26 -13.90
N LEU A 162 9.57 -17.08 -13.43
CA LEU A 162 8.69 -15.95 -13.21
C LEU A 162 7.94 -15.56 -14.49
N LYS A 163 8.65 -15.51 -15.62
CA LYS A 163 8.07 -15.23 -16.94
C LYS A 163 6.99 -16.25 -17.32
N LYS A 164 7.21 -17.54 -17.04
CA LYS A 164 6.19 -18.59 -17.26
C LYS A 164 4.99 -18.39 -16.34
N VAL A 165 5.21 -18.05 -15.09
CA VAL A 165 4.15 -17.81 -14.11
C VAL A 165 3.27 -16.63 -14.51
N LEU A 166 3.86 -15.50 -14.90
CA LEU A 166 3.13 -14.31 -15.38
C LEU A 166 2.36 -14.55 -16.68
N LYS A 167 2.85 -15.44 -17.56
CA LYS A 167 2.15 -15.81 -18.80
C LYS A 167 0.97 -16.76 -18.57
N THR A 168 1.03 -17.58 -17.53
CA THR A 168 0.05 -18.66 -17.31
C THR A 168 -1.01 -18.31 -16.27
N LYS A 169 -0.68 -17.47 -15.29
CA LYS A 169 -1.62 -17.04 -14.25
C LYS A 169 -2.30 -15.73 -14.65
N SER A 170 -3.60 -15.64 -14.36
CA SER A 170 -4.34 -14.38 -14.47
C SER A 170 -3.86 -13.40 -13.39
N LYS A 171 -3.75 -12.12 -13.76
CA LYS A 171 -3.48 -10.99 -12.85
C LYS A 171 -4.38 -10.97 -11.62
N SER A 172 -5.63 -11.42 -11.75
CA SER A 172 -6.59 -11.53 -10.63
C SER A 172 -6.19 -12.51 -9.52
N LYS A 173 -5.21 -13.38 -9.76
CA LYS A 173 -4.67 -14.32 -8.76
C LYS A 173 -3.52 -13.74 -7.96
N PHE A 174 -3.13 -12.50 -8.25
CA PHE A 174 -2.04 -11.85 -7.58
C PHE A 174 -2.56 -10.81 -6.61
N ASP A 175 -1.95 -10.77 -5.44
CA ASP A 175 -2.18 -9.76 -4.45
C ASP A 175 -1.29 -8.54 -4.73
N THR A 176 -1.83 -7.36 -4.47
CA THR A 176 -1.16 -6.06 -4.67
C THR A 176 -0.47 -5.62 -3.38
N HIS A 177 0.04 -6.56 -2.60
CA HIS A 177 0.73 -6.31 -1.34
C HIS A 177 2.08 -5.60 -1.50
N LEU A 178 2.60 -5.58 -2.73
CA LEU A 178 3.79 -4.84 -3.13
C LEU A 178 3.40 -3.81 -4.20
N VAL A 179 3.51 -2.53 -3.87
CA VAL A 179 3.04 -1.41 -4.71
C VAL A 179 4.20 -0.45 -4.96
N PHE A 180 4.50 -0.19 -6.23
CA PHE A 180 5.37 0.90 -6.64
C PHE A 180 4.62 2.23 -6.62
N VAL A 181 5.23 3.26 -6.05
CA VAL A 181 4.72 4.63 -6.11
C VAL A 181 5.74 5.50 -6.83
N PRO A 182 5.43 5.99 -8.04
CA PRO A 182 6.40 6.71 -8.85
C PRO A 182 6.64 8.15 -8.35
N ALA A 183 7.83 8.66 -8.59
CA ALA A 183 8.26 10.05 -8.34
C ALA A 183 7.34 11.12 -8.93
N ALA A 184 6.61 10.78 -9.99
CA ALA A 184 5.63 11.67 -10.62
C ALA A 184 4.44 11.99 -9.69
N GLU A 185 4.12 11.09 -8.76
CA GLU A 185 3.04 11.28 -7.79
C GLU A 185 3.45 12.31 -6.74
N LEU A 186 2.79 13.47 -6.78
CA LEU A 186 3.12 14.59 -5.90
C LEU A 186 2.67 14.37 -4.46
N PHE A 187 1.53 13.72 -4.26
CA PHE A 187 1.01 13.42 -2.94
C PHE A 187 0.68 11.93 -2.87
N ILE A 188 1.32 11.25 -1.93
CA ILE A 188 1.17 9.81 -1.73
C ILE A 188 0.23 9.63 -0.53
N HIS A 189 -0.98 9.18 -0.80
CA HIS A 189 -1.98 8.96 0.25
C HIS A 189 -1.54 7.85 1.20
N LYS A 190 -1.74 8.06 2.50
CA LYS A 190 -1.41 7.02 3.50
C LYS A 190 -2.30 5.80 3.30
N THR A 191 -1.68 4.69 2.91
CA THR A 191 -2.29 3.35 2.79
C THR A 191 -1.49 2.29 3.55
N TRP A 192 -0.50 2.73 4.33
CA TRP A 192 0.39 1.89 5.12
C TRP A 192 0.14 2.02 6.63
N ASP A 193 0.47 0.97 7.37
CA ASP A 193 0.41 0.94 8.83
C ASP A 193 1.65 1.61 9.44
N PHE A 194 2.85 1.26 8.95
CA PHE A 194 4.14 1.72 9.48
C PHE A 194 4.83 2.71 8.53
N ASP A 195 5.23 3.87 9.06
CA ASP A 195 5.88 4.91 8.25
C ASP A 195 7.36 4.58 7.90
N ILE A 196 7.99 5.34 6.99
CA ILE A 196 9.35 5.14 6.42
C ILE A 196 10.48 4.82 7.43
N HIS A 197 10.38 5.34 8.66
CA HIS A 197 11.39 5.12 9.71
C HIS A 197 10.84 4.41 10.94
N GLU A 198 9.58 3.96 10.86
CA GLU A 198 8.97 3.20 11.93
C GLU A 198 9.44 1.75 11.82
N THR A 199 10.03 1.25 12.90
CA THR A 199 10.35 -0.18 12.97
C THR A 199 9.06 -0.93 13.22
N ALA A 200 8.68 -1.77 12.25
CA ALA A 200 7.55 -2.67 12.43
C ALA A 200 7.78 -3.55 13.67
N PRO A 201 6.80 -3.69 14.58
CA PRO A 201 6.94 -4.50 15.77
C PRO A 201 7.11 -5.97 15.38
N GLU A 202 7.82 -6.74 16.20
CA GLU A 202 7.97 -8.18 15.99
C GLU A 202 6.64 -8.95 16.15
N GLN A 203 5.69 -8.38 16.90
CA GLN A 203 4.40 -8.99 17.20
C GLN A 203 3.28 -7.95 17.11
N VAL A 204 2.10 -8.38 16.68
CA VAL A 204 0.89 -7.55 16.61
C VAL A 204 -0.27 -8.23 17.32
N GLU A 205 -1.19 -7.44 17.86
CA GLU A 205 -2.44 -7.98 18.38
C GLU A 205 -3.33 -8.48 17.23
N MET A 206 -3.67 -9.76 17.27
CA MET A 206 -4.60 -10.39 16.33
C MET A 206 -5.86 -10.80 17.08
N ARG A 207 -7.02 -10.37 16.58
CA ARG A 207 -8.30 -10.92 17.01
C ARG A 207 -8.52 -12.22 16.27
N VAL A 208 -8.52 -13.32 17.01
CA VAL A 208 -8.76 -14.66 16.48
C VAL A 208 -10.07 -15.20 17.06
N GLU A 209 -10.77 -16.02 16.30
CA GLU A 209 -11.97 -16.68 16.80
C GLU A 209 -11.60 -17.74 17.85
N GLU A 210 -12.52 -18.01 18.79
CA GLU A 210 -12.30 -19.02 19.82
C GLU A 210 -12.04 -20.40 19.17
N GLY A 211 -10.92 -21.04 19.54
CA GLY A 211 -10.49 -22.32 18.97
C GLY A 211 -9.59 -22.22 17.74
N GLN A 212 -9.40 -21.02 17.17
CA GLN A 212 -8.48 -20.79 16.07
C GLN A 212 -7.01 -20.86 16.54
N ARG A 213 -6.29 -21.88 16.08
CA ARG A 213 -4.87 -22.13 16.44
C ARG A 213 -3.87 -21.57 15.45
N TYR A 214 -4.32 -21.19 14.26
CA TYR A 214 -3.51 -20.53 13.24
C TYR A 214 -4.20 -19.27 12.74
N ALA A 215 -3.45 -18.17 12.70
CA ALA A 215 -3.91 -16.91 12.13
C ALA A 215 -2.76 -16.25 11.38
N LYS A 216 -3.09 -15.66 10.23
CA LYS A 216 -2.21 -14.77 9.48
C LYS A 216 -2.85 -13.39 9.40
N THR A 217 -2.05 -12.34 9.55
CA THR A 217 -2.44 -10.96 9.22
C THR A 217 -1.28 -10.29 8.49
N TYR A 218 -1.62 -9.28 7.71
CA TYR A 218 -0.64 -8.45 7.03
C TYR A 218 -0.73 -7.03 7.59
N ARG A 219 0.40 -6.35 7.65
CA ARG A 219 0.49 -4.91 7.87
C ARG A 219 1.40 -4.32 6.81
N SER A 220 1.12 -3.13 6.32
CA SER A 220 1.91 -2.50 5.27
C SER A 220 2.90 -1.49 5.84
N SER A 221 4.06 -1.39 5.21
CA SER A 221 5.07 -0.37 5.46
C SER A 221 5.45 0.29 4.16
N ILE A 222 5.89 1.55 4.23
CA ILE A 222 6.42 2.28 3.08
C ILE A 222 7.93 2.51 3.24
N MET A 223 8.69 2.51 2.14
CA MET A 223 10.08 2.96 2.12
C MET A 223 10.48 3.53 0.76
N GLU A 224 11.65 4.14 0.67
CA GLU A 224 12.20 4.60 -0.61
C GLU A 224 12.55 3.41 -1.50
N ALA A 225 12.17 3.51 -2.78
CA ALA A 225 12.32 2.41 -3.73
C ALA A 225 13.80 2.00 -3.91
N THR A 226 14.71 2.97 -3.90
CA THR A 226 16.17 2.74 -3.99
C THR A 226 16.71 1.85 -2.87
N THR A 227 16.08 1.86 -1.69
CA THR A 227 16.50 1.04 -0.54
C THR A 227 15.80 -0.31 -0.47
N PHE A 228 14.69 -0.48 -1.19
CA PHE A 228 13.86 -1.67 -1.12
C PHE A 228 14.55 -2.97 -1.55
N PRO A 229 15.38 -3.01 -2.63
CA PRO A 229 16.14 -4.21 -2.97
C PRO A 229 16.99 -4.74 -1.82
N LEU A 230 17.61 -3.85 -1.04
CA LEU A 230 18.43 -4.23 0.10
C LEU A 230 17.58 -4.85 1.22
N TYR A 231 16.44 -4.22 1.54
CA TYR A 231 15.46 -4.79 2.47
C TYR A 231 15.00 -6.18 2.01
N ALA A 232 14.61 -6.31 0.75
CA ALA A 232 14.10 -7.54 0.15
C ALA A 232 15.13 -8.69 0.19
N MET A 233 16.42 -8.39 0.01
CA MET A 233 17.51 -9.37 0.19
C MET A 233 17.64 -9.85 1.64
N PHE A 234 17.49 -8.95 2.62
CA PHE A 234 17.66 -9.27 4.04
C PHE A 234 16.44 -9.92 4.69
N SER A 235 15.22 -9.64 4.21
CA SER A 235 14.01 -10.27 4.74
C SER A 235 14.00 -11.77 4.51
N GLY A 236 14.70 -12.24 3.46
CA GLY A 236 14.73 -13.64 3.07
C GLY A 236 13.47 -14.12 2.36
N GLU A 237 12.44 -13.27 2.21
CA GLU A 237 11.16 -13.60 1.57
C GLU A 237 11.18 -13.39 0.05
N TYR A 238 12.06 -12.54 -0.44
CA TYR A 238 12.11 -12.13 -1.84
C TYR A 238 13.36 -12.66 -2.56
N ASN A 239 13.19 -12.93 -3.85
CA ASN A 239 14.28 -12.96 -4.81
C ASN A 239 14.49 -11.55 -5.33
N VAL A 240 15.76 -11.14 -5.42
CA VAL A 240 16.17 -9.85 -5.98
C VAL A 240 17.22 -10.12 -7.04
N GLU A 241 16.87 -9.87 -8.29
CA GLU A 241 17.73 -10.15 -9.43
C GLU A 241 17.83 -8.93 -10.34
N LYS A 242 19.00 -8.72 -10.94
CA LYS A 242 19.15 -7.70 -11.97
C LYS A 242 18.30 -8.09 -13.18
N ILE A 243 17.49 -7.16 -13.68
CA ILE A 243 16.66 -7.43 -14.87
C ILE A 243 17.57 -7.61 -16.08
N THR A 244 17.41 -8.73 -16.79
CA THR A 244 18.18 -9.03 -18.01
C THR A 244 17.30 -9.14 -19.26
N ASP A 245 15.99 -9.23 -19.07
CA ASP A 245 15.01 -9.44 -20.14
C ASP A 245 14.04 -8.24 -20.21
N GLU A 246 14.10 -7.50 -21.31
CA GLU A 246 13.22 -6.36 -21.58
C GLU A 246 11.74 -6.76 -21.74
N GLU A 247 11.45 -7.98 -22.22
CA GLU A 247 10.08 -8.49 -22.33
C GLU A 247 9.49 -8.72 -20.94
N LEU A 248 10.29 -9.28 -20.02
CA LEU A 248 9.89 -9.46 -18.63
C LEU A 248 9.67 -8.11 -17.95
N ALA A 249 10.57 -7.14 -18.19
CA ALA A 249 10.44 -5.79 -17.66
C ALA A 249 9.13 -5.13 -18.13
N SER A 250 8.86 -5.19 -19.43
CA SER A 250 7.63 -4.66 -20.01
C SER A 250 6.39 -5.37 -19.46
N THR A 251 6.45 -6.69 -19.27
CA THR A 251 5.34 -7.45 -18.71
C THR A 251 5.00 -6.98 -17.30
N ILE A 252 6.00 -6.87 -16.42
CA ILE A 252 5.80 -6.45 -15.04
C ILE A 252 5.31 -4.99 -14.98
N GLY A 253 5.86 -4.09 -15.78
CA GLY A 253 5.44 -2.68 -15.79
C GLY A 253 4.01 -2.43 -16.31
N ASN A 254 3.38 -3.42 -16.96
CA ASN A 254 1.99 -3.36 -17.41
C ASN A 254 1.00 -4.04 -16.45
N TRP A 255 1.52 -4.67 -15.40
CA TRP A 255 0.73 -5.24 -14.31
C TRP A 255 0.57 -4.20 -13.19
#